data_AF-A0A366LND3-F1
#
_entry.id   AF-A0A366LND3-F1
#
_cell.length_a   1.000
_cell.length_b   1.000
_cell.length_c   1.000
_cell.angle_alpha   90.00
_cell.angle_beta   90.00
_cell.angle_gamma   90.00
#
_symmetry.space_group_name_H-M   'P 1'
#
loop_
_entity.id
_entity.type
_entity.pdbx_description
1 polymer ?
#
loop_
_entity_poly.entity_id
_entity_poly.type
_entity_poly.pdbx_seq_one_letter_code
_entity_poly.pdbx_strand_id
1 'polypeptide(L)' 'MRRLGGKFRDIGKIAGDAEVPPKDVQFADVDVDGDGKADFLRIGWTGVMHAWLNELPADYFDTFHP' A
#
# COMPACT_ATOMS: atom_id res chain seq x y z
N MET A 1 20.27 -11.90 -16.75
CA MET A 1 18.87 -11.50 -16.50
C MET A 1 18.22 -12.60 -15.67
N ARG A 2 17.90 -12.34 -14.39
CA ARG A 2 17.32 -13.35 -13.47
C ARG A 2 15.89 -12.94 -13.17
N ARG A 3 14.93 -13.75 -13.61
CA ARG A 3 13.53 -13.64 -13.22
C ARG A 3 13.45 -14.01 -11.74
N LEU A 4 13.20 -13.03 -10.87
CA LEU A 4 12.96 -13.26 -9.44
C LEU A 4 11.60 -13.95 -9.31
N GLY A 5 11.61 -15.27 -9.11
CA GLY A 5 10.42 -16.00 -8.68
C GLY A 5 10.08 -15.61 -7.25
N GLY A 6 9.39 -14.48 -7.08
CA GLY A 6 8.85 -14.10 -5.78
C GLY A 6 7.79 -15.11 -5.37
N LYS A 7 8.02 -15.83 -4.27
CA LYS A 7 6.95 -16.55 -3.60
C LYS A 7 6.11 -15.51 -2.88
N PHE A 8 4.81 -15.44 -3.20
CA PHE A 8 3.88 -14.66 -2.39
C PHE A 8 3.85 -15.28 -0.98
N ARG A 9 3.94 -14.43 0.05
CA ARG A 9 3.81 -14.81 1.46
C ARG A 9 2.66 -14.00 2.06
N ASP A 10 1.78 -14.67 2.78
CA ASP A 10 0.79 -14.02 3.61
C ASP A 10 1.48 -13.39 4.84
N ILE A 11 1.21 -12.11 5.07
CA ILE A 11 1.75 -11.33 6.19
C ILE A 11 0.64 -10.77 7.09
N GLY A 12 -0.62 -11.12 6.82
CA GLY A 12 -1.80 -10.66 7.54
C GLY A 12 -2.30 -9.27 7.10
N LYS A 13 -3.02 -8.59 7.99
CA LYS A 13 -3.76 -7.35 7.65
C LYS A 13 -2.87 -6.12 7.87
N ILE A 14 -2.49 -5.45 6.79
CA ILE A 14 -1.65 -4.24 6.85
C ILE A 14 -2.42 -2.92 6.95
N ALA A 15 -3.74 -2.93 6.71
CA ALA A 15 -4.59 -1.76 6.80
C ALA A 15 -6.00 -2.13 7.28
N GLY A 16 -6.51 -1.38 8.25
CA GLY A 16 -7.89 -1.43 8.75
C GLY A 16 -8.92 -0.94 7.73
N ASP A 17 -10.20 -1.09 8.04
CA ASP A 17 -11.28 -0.56 7.21
C ASP A 17 -11.25 0.97 7.33
N ALA A 18 -10.79 1.66 6.29
CA ALA A 18 -10.60 3.11 6.32
C ALA A 18 -11.91 3.92 6.19
N GLU A 19 -13.08 3.30 6.44
CA GLU A 19 -14.44 3.85 6.22
C GLU A 19 -14.69 4.41 4.80
N VAL A 20 -13.83 4.08 3.85
CA VAL A 20 -13.94 4.51 2.45
C VAL A 20 -14.70 3.46 1.64
N PRO A 21 -15.65 3.85 0.77
CA PRO A 21 -16.23 2.92 -0.19
C PRO A 21 -15.14 2.25 -1.04
N PRO A 22 -15.16 0.92 -1.25
CA PRO A 22 -14.12 0.22 -2.02
C PRO A 22 -13.86 0.79 -3.42
N LYS A 23 -14.90 1.36 -4.05
CA LYS A 23 -14.80 2.04 -5.36
C LYS A 23 -13.93 3.30 -5.36
N ASP A 24 -13.72 3.90 -4.19
CA ASP A 24 -12.89 5.10 -4.02
C ASP A 24 -11.43 4.71 -3.69
N VAL A 25 -11.14 3.41 -3.49
CA VAL A 25 -9.83 2.91 -3.10
C VAL A 25 -9.05 2.50 -4.34
N GLN A 26 -7.97 3.22 -4.66
CA GLN A 26 -7.05 2.88 -5.73
C GLN A 26 -5.67 2.55 -5.15
N PHE A 27 -5.28 1.27 -5.22
CA PHE A 27 -3.91 0.88 -4.90
C PHE A 27 -2.99 1.38 -6.01
N ALA A 28 -2.07 2.26 -5.65
CA ALA A 28 -1.05 2.76 -6.54
C ALA A 28 0.30 2.28 -5.97
N ASP A 29 1.10 1.58 -6.76
CA ASP A 29 2.51 1.30 -6.41
C ASP A 29 3.34 2.57 -6.64
N VAL A 30 2.89 3.66 -6.01
CA VAL A 30 3.48 5.00 -6.13
C VAL A 30 4.21 5.23 -4.83
N ASP A 31 5.49 5.54 -4.96
CA ASP A 31 6.39 5.95 -3.89
C ASP A 31 6.43 7.49 -3.91
N VAL A 32 5.46 8.11 -3.24
CA VAL A 32 5.19 9.56 -3.34
C VAL A 32 6.32 10.35 -2.66
N ASP A 33 6.90 9.81 -1.59
CA ASP A 33 7.99 10.45 -0.85
C ASP A 33 9.39 9.92 -1.21
N GLY A 34 9.49 8.82 -1.97
CA GLY A 34 10.73 8.28 -2.51
C GLY A 34 11.46 7.33 -1.56
N ASP A 35 10.77 6.75 -0.58
CA ASP A 35 11.34 5.88 0.45
C ASP A 35 11.34 4.38 0.09
N GLY A 36 10.81 4.04 -1.08
CA GLY A 36 10.79 2.69 -1.64
C GLY A 36 9.63 1.82 -1.14
N LYS A 37 8.66 2.39 -0.42
CA LYS A 37 7.41 1.70 -0.06
C LYS A 37 6.26 2.16 -0.96
N ALA A 38 5.27 1.29 -1.11
CA ALA A 38 4.04 1.64 -1.80
C ALA A 38 3.15 2.49 -0.89
N ASP A 39 2.76 3.66 -1.36
CA ASP A 39 1.76 4.53 -0.74
C ASP A 39 0.35 4.24 -1.25
N PHE A 40 -0.65 4.87 -0.64
CA PHE A 40 -2.04 4.74 -1.08
C PHE A 40 -2.65 6.09 -1.46
N LEU A 41 -3.38 6.11 -2.59
CA LEU A 41 -4.07 7.28 -3.10
C LEU A 41 -5.58 7.06 -3.14
N ARG A 42 -6.32 8.08 -2.69
CA ARG A 42 -7.76 8.18 -2.92
C ARG A 42 -8.03 9.33 -3.87
N ILE A 43 -8.80 9.06 -4.92
CA ILE A 43 -9.31 10.08 -5.82
C ILE A 43 -10.80 10.29 -5.53
N GLY A 44 -11.15 11.48 -5.04
CA GLY A 44 -12.54 11.88 -4.89
C GLY A 44 -13.20 12.12 -6.25
N TRP A 45 -14.52 12.04 -6.30
CA TRP A 45 -15.32 12.31 -7.51
C TRP A 45 -15.09 13.70 -8.13
N THR A 46 -14.62 14.67 -7.35
CA THR A 46 -14.24 16.02 -7.80
C THR A 46 -12.83 16.10 -8.39
N GLY A 47 -12.09 14.99 -8.43
CA GLY A 47 -10.68 14.95 -8.84
C GLY A 47 -9.69 15.30 -7.73
N VAL A 48 -10.16 15.63 -6.52
CA VAL A 48 -9.27 15.89 -5.36
C VAL A 48 -8.59 14.58 -4.96
N MET A 49 -7.26 14.60 -4.88
CA MET A 49 -6.44 13.48 -4.46
C MET A 49 -6.03 13.65 -2.99
N HIS A 50 -6.11 12.56 -2.25
CA HIS A 50 -5.50 12.44 -0.92
C HIS A 50 -4.48 11.31 -0.96
N ALA A 51 -3.32 11.53 -0.37
CA ALA A 51 -2.25 10.55 -0.25
C ALA A 51 -2.05 10.18 1.22
N TRP A 52 -1.83 8.89 1.48
CA TRP A 52 -1.43 8.36 2.77
C TRP A 52 -0.09 7.67 2.59
N LEU A 53 0.90 8.14 3.35
CA LEU A 53 2.25 7.60 3.31
C LEU A 53 2.31 6.29 4.10
N ASN A 54 2.99 5.31 3.56
CA ASN A 54 3.27 4.06 4.25
C ASN A 54 4.45 4.22 5.20
N GLU A 55 4.20 4.62 6.43
CA GLU A 55 5.25 4.84 7.44
C GLU A 55 5.72 3.55 8.15
N LEU A 56 5.29 2.37 7.71
CA LEU A 56 5.74 1.12 8.30
C LEU A 56 7.25 0.91 8.04
N PRO A 57 7.98 0.31 9.00
CA PRO A 57 9.38 -0.01 8.78
C PRO A 57 9.50 -1.09 7.69
N ALA A 58 10.57 -1.04 6.90
CA ALA A 58 10.73 -1.95 5.75
C ALA A 58 10.71 -3.44 6.13
N ASP A 59 11.18 -3.78 7.34
CA ASP A 59 11.17 -5.14 7.90
C ASP A 59 9.78 -5.57 8.43
N TYR A 60 8.80 -4.66 8.49
CA TYR A 60 7.42 -5.00 8.86
C TYR A 60 6.88 -6.08 7.93
N PHE A 61 7.17 -5.98 6.63
CA PHE A 61 6.71 -6.91 5.62
C PHE A 61 7.41 -8.28 5.67
N ASP A 62 8.42 -8.45 6.55
CA ASP A 62 9.16 -9.69 6.73
C ASP A 62 8.52 -10.68 7.70
N THR A 63 7.59 -10.22 8.52
CA THR A 63 6.95 -10.98 9.60
C THR A 63 5.43 -11.07 9.37
N PHE A 64 4.80 -12.12 9.89
CA PHE A 64 3.34 -12.25 9.89
C PHE A 64 2.74 -11.44 11.04
N HIS A 65 1.73 -10.61 10.75
CA HIS A 65 1.03 -9.77 11.73
C HIS A 65 -0.48 -10.08 11.70
N PRO A 66 -1.05 -10.64 12.79
CA PRO A 66 -2.46 -11.02 12.84
C PRO A 66 -3.43 -9.83 12.90
#